data_AF-A0A257NLK4-F1
#
_entry.id   AF-A0A257NLK4-F1
#
_cell.length_a   1.000
_cell.length_b   1.000
_cell.length_c   1.000
_cell.angle_alpha   90.00
_cell.angle_beta   90.00
_cell.angle_gamma   90.00
#
_symmetry.space_group_name_H-M   'P 1'
#
loop_
_entity.id
_entity.type
_entity.pdbx_description
1 polymer ?
#
loop_
_entity_poly.entity_id
_entity_poly.type
_entity_poly.pdbx_seq_one_letter_code
_entity_poly.pdbx_strand_id
1 'polypeptide(L)'
;MAAASWPVPVLANWGDEPLPYPIAVGVLAAGQQIGEDDVALAYLHAGTANFVSAAVRLIPLGQMAGLRAQAALEPYCLRAARLTAHATLDDIGTASWGADIASMNHETQHTRLFRS
;
A
#
# COMPACT_ATOMS: atom_id res chain seq x y z
N MET A 1 17.24 10.10 -10.34
CA MET A 1 15.96 9.48 -9.95
C MET A 1 15.26 10.41 -8.97
N ALA A 2 13.92 10.46 -8.95
CA ALA A 2 13.16 11.34 -8.04
C ALA A 2 13.54 11.14 -6.55
N ALA A 3 13.99 9.94 -6.16
CA ALA A 3 14.48 9.64 -4.81
C ALA A 3 15.72 10.45 -4.38
N ALA A 4 16.55 10.94 -5.33
CA ALA A 4 17.71 11.75 -5.00
C ALA A 4 17.35 13.10 -4.35
N SER A 5 16.10 13.54 -4.51
CA SER A 5 15.56 14.76 -3.90
C SER A 5 15.16 14.57 -2.42
N TRP A 6 15.18 13.34 -1.90
CA TRP A 6 14.93 13.02 -0.49
C TRP A 6 16.04 12.13 0.07
N PRO A 7 17.19 12.71 0.45
CA PRO A 7 18.32 11.93 0.94
C PRO A 7 18.00 11.30 2.29
N VAL A 8 18.06 9.97 2.36
CA VAL A 8 17.91 9.19 3.60
C VAL A 8 19.10 8.22 3.71
N PRO A 9 20.08 8.48 4.60
CA PRO A 9 21.35 7.74 4.64
C PRO A 9 21.20 6.22 4.78
N VAL A 10 20.20 5.76 5.51
CA VAL A 10 19.95 4.33 5.69
C VAL A 10 19.50 3.64 4.40
N LEU A 11 18.76 4.32 3.51
CA LEU A 11 18.44 3.78 2.18
C LEU A 11 19.65 3.77 1.25
N ALA A 12 20.55 4.75 1.40
CA ALA A 12 21.80 4.78 0.63
C ALA A 12 22.73 3.59 0.96
N ASN A 13 22.60 3.02 2.17
CA ASN A 13 23.41 1.90 2.63
C ASN A 13 22.73 0.52 2.46
N TRP A 14 21.51 0.47 1.91
CA TRP A 14 20.76 -0.78 1.74
C TRP A 14 21.35 -1.72 0.68
N GLY A 15 22.11 -1.17 -0.28
CA GLY A 15 22.70 -1.93 -1.39
C GLY A 15 21.67 -2.35 -2.44
N ASP A 16 21.97 -3.42 -3.19
CA ASP A 16 21.14 -3.91 -4.30
C ASP A 16 20.10 -4.96 -3.87
N GLU A 17 19.94 -5.23 -2.57
CA GLU A 17 18.96 -6.19 -2.07
C GLU A 17 17.52 -5.66 -2.22
N PRO A 18 16.55 -6.53 -2.58
CA PRO A 18 15.15 -6.13 -2.68
C PRO A 18 14.62 -5.58 -1.35
N LEU A 19 14.23 -4.31 -1.35
CA LEU A 19 13.62 -3.65 -0.21
C LEU A 19 12.08 -3.69 -0.34
N PRO A 20 11.36 -4.32 0.60
CA PRO A 20 9.90 -4.30 0.56
C PRO A 20 9.37 -2.87 0.59
N TYR A 21 8.45 -2.56 -0.33
CA TYR A 21 7.93 -1.21 -0.51
C TYR A 21 7.41 -0.53 0.78
N PRO A 22 6.64 -1.20 1.67
CA PRO A 22 6.21 -0.58 2.93
C PRO A 22 7.39 -0.15 3.82
N ILE A 23 8.47 -0.94 3.85
CA ILE A 23 9.68 -0.64 4.63
C ILE A 23 10.40 0.55 4.01
N ALA A 24 10.53 0.60 2.68
CA ALA A 24 11.12 1.76 2.00
C ALA A 24 10.39 3.06 2.33
N VAL A 25 9.05 3.04 2.34
CA VAL A 25 8.23 4.21 2.69
C VAL A 25 8.42 4.61 4.14
N GLY A 26 8.38 3.65 5.08
CA GLY A 26 8.57 3.93 6.50
C GLY A 26 9.94 4.53 6.81
N VAL A 27 10.99 3.96 6.23
CA VAL A 27 12.37 4.46 6.36
C VAL A 27 12.50 5.87 5.79
N LEU A 28 11.93 6.13 4.60
CA LEU A 28 11.94 7.44 3.98
C LEU A 28 11.25 8.47 4.88
N ALA A 29 10.05 8.14 5.37
CA ALA A 29 9.26 9.03 6.19
C ALA A 29 9.89 9.33 7.55
N ALA A 30 10.52 8.33 8.18
CA ALA A 30 11.30 8.52 9.40
C ALA A 30 12.49 9.48 9.16
N GLY A 31 13.18 9.34 8.03
CA GLY A 31 14.25 10.27 7.63
C GLY A 31 13.76 11.71 7.40
N GLN A 32 12.48 11.91 7.11
CA GLN A 32 11.84 13.22 6.96
C GLN A 32 11.07 13.67 8.21
N GLN A 33 11.17 12.94 9.32
CA GLN A 33 10.49 13.23 10.59
C GLN A 33 8.96 13.34 10.48
N ILE A 34 8.35 12.56 9.59
CA ILE A 34 6.89 12.46 9.49
C ILE A 34 6.39 11.49 10.56
N GLY A 35 5.30 11.85 11.25
CA GLY A 35 4.72 11.01 12.30
C GLY A 35 4.21 9.67 11.77
N GLU A 36 4.44 8.58 12.52
CA GLU A 36 4.10 7.22 12.11
C GLU A 36 2.62 7.05 11.70
N ASP A 37 1.71 7.61 12.49
CA ASP A 37 0.27 7.56 12.22
C ASP A 37 -0.11 8.24 10.90
N ASP A 38 0.52 9.38 10.59
CA ASP A 38 0.31 10.11 9.34
C ASP A 38 0.83 9.31 8.14
N VAL A 39 1.98 8.67 8.30
CA VAL A 39 2.58 7.80 7.27
C VAL A 39 1.71 6.58 7.01
N ALA A 40 1.26 5.91 8.07
CA ALA A 40 0.38 4.75 7.97
C ALA A 40 -0.93 5.11 7.27
N LEU A 41 -1.57 6.22 7.67
CA LEU A 41 -2.80 6.69 7.04
C LEU A 41 -2.58 7.05 5.56
N ALA A 42 -1.51 7.80 5.24
CA ALA A 42 -1.21 8.18 3.87
C ALA A 42 -0.90 6.96 2.98
N TYR A 43 -0.15 5.99 3.51
CA TYR A 43 0.18 4.75 2.81
C TYR A 43 -1.08 3.92 2.51
N LEU A 44 -1.96 3.74 3.50
CA LEU A 44 -3.24 3.03 3.34
C LEU A 44 -4.15 3.75 2.34
N HIS A 45 -4.26 5.08 2.45
CA HIS A 45 -5.06 5.87 1.51
C HIS A 45 -4.53 5.76 0.08
N ALA A 46 -3.21 5.88 -0.14
CA ALA A 46 -2.61 5.72 -1.46
C ALA A 46 -2.81 4.30 -2.03
N GLY A 47 -2.67 3.26 -1.21
CA GLY A 47 -2.93 1.87 -1.61
C GLY A 47 -4.38 1.66 -2.04
N THR A 48 -5.34 2.12 -1.24
CA THR A 48 -6.77 2.01 -1.58
C THR A 48 -7.15 2.81 -2.82
N ALA A 49 -6.59 4.02 -3.01
CA ALA A 49 -6.78 4.80 -4.23
C ALA A 49 -6.26 4.07 -5.48
N ASN A 50 -5.13 3.36 -5.37
CA ASN A 50 -4.62 2.52 -6.46
C ASN A 50 -5.56 1.35 -6.79
N PHE A 51 -6.13 0.68 -5.78
CA PHE A 51 -7.13 -0.37 -6.01
C PHE A 51 -8.42 0.16 -6.65
N VAL A 52 -8.92 1.31 -6.19
CA VAL A 52 -10.09 1.97 -6.80
C VAL A 52 -9.81 2.34 -8.25
N SER A 53 -8.63 2.89 -8.55
CA SER A 53 -8.19 3.22 -9.91
C SER A 53 -8.13 1.98 -10.82
N ALA A 54 -7.70 0.82 -10.30
CA ALA A 54 -7.76 -0.43 -11.04
C ALA A 54 -9.21 -0.91 -11.25
N ALA A 55 -10.04 -0.87 -10.21
CA ALA A 55 -11.44 -1.30 -10.27
C ALA A 55 -12.27 -0.49 -11.27
N VAL A 56 -12.07 0.83 -11.33
CA VAL A 56 -12.70 1.73 -12.31
C VAL A 56 -12.42 1.29 -13.75
N ARG A 57 -11.20 0.82 -14.02
CA ARG A 57 -10.78 0.33 -15.35
C ARG A 57 -11.27 -1.09 -15.66
N LEU A 58 -11.39 -1.95 -14.65
CA LEU A 58 -11.74 -3.38 -14.83
C LEU A 58 -13.24 -3.66 -14.82
N ILE A 59 -14.04 -2.93 -14.03
CA ILE A 59 -15.48 -3.16 -13.80
C ILE A 59 -16.35 -2.17 -14.64
N PRO A 60 -15.75 -1.47 -15.61
CA PRO A 60 -16.23 -0.19 -16.16
C PRO A 60 -17.04 0.73 -15.24
N LEU A 61 -16.55 1.02 -14.03
CA LEU A 61 -17.22 1.97 -13.14
C LEU A 61 -17.00 3.41 -13.63
N GLY A 62 -18.02 4.27 -13.49
CA GLY A 62 -17.84 5.70 -13.72
C GLY A 62 -16.95 6.36 -12.65
N GLN A 63 -16.32 7.49 -12.98
CA GLN A 63 -15.46 8.26 -12.06
C GLN A 63 -16.16 8.59 -10.72
N MET A 64 -17.45 8.93 -10.78
CA MET A 64 -18.27 9.19 -9.59
C MET A 64 -18.40 7.97 -8.68
N ALA A 65 -18.52 6.77 -9.25
CA ALA A 65 -18.56 5.53 -8.48
C ALA A 65 -17.20 5.25 -7.82
N GLY A 66 -16.09 5.55 -8.52
CA GLY A 66 -14.74 5.48 -7.94
C GLY A 66 -14.58 6.41 -6.73
N LEU A 67 -14.97 7.67 -6.84
CA LEU A 67 -14.92 8.63 -5.72
C LEU A 67 -15.78 8.18 -4.53
N ARG A 68 -16.99 7.67 -4.78
CA ARG A 68 -17.85 7.11 -3.72
C ARG A 68 -17.22 5.90 -3.05
N ALA A 69 -16.56 5.02 -3.82
CA ALA A 69 -15.85 3.88 -3.27
C ALA A 69 -14.67 4.32 -2.39
N GLN A 70 -13.90 5.32 -2.83
CA GLN A 70 -12.79 5.86 -2.03
C GLN A 70 -13.30 6.46 -0.71
N ALA A 71 -14.34 7.30 -0.77
CA ALA A 71 -14.95 7.88 0.42
C ALA A 71 -15.49 6.80 1.38
N ALA A 72 -16.06 5.71 0.85
CA ALA A 72 -16.53 4.59 1.66
C ALA A 72 -15.40 3.79 2.33
N LEU A 73 -14.17 3.86 1.80
CA LEU A 73 -12.99 3.18 2.35
C LEU A 73 -12.25 4.01 3.42
N GLU A 74 -12.42 5.33 3.45
CA GLU A 74 -11.74 6.23 4.41
C GLU A 74 -11.87 5.78 5.88
N PRO A 75 -13.05 5.40 6.41
CA PRO A 75 -13.17 4.95 7.80
C PRO A 75 -12.36 3.67 8.08
N TYR A 76 -12.19 2.80 7.08
CA TYR A 76 -11.41 1.58 7.21
C TYR A 76 -9.91 1.86 7.21
N CYS A 77 -9.44 2.81 6.38
CA CYS A 77 -8.07 3.29 6.42
C CYS A 77 -7.74 3.89 7.79
N LEU A 78 -8.62 4.75 8.33
CA LEU A 78 -8.47 5.32 9.67
C LEU A 78 -8.43 4.25 10.75
N ARG A 79 -9.31 3.25 10.68
CA ARG A 79 -9.32 2.13 11.63
C ARG A 79 -8.03 1.32 11.54
N ALA A 80 -7.58 0.98 10.35
CA ALA A 80 -6.36 0.21 10.14
C ALA A 80 -5.11 0.97 10.63
N ALA A 81 -5.00 2.28 10.35
CA ALA A 81 -3.91 3.11 10.88
C ALA A 81 -3.88 3.15 12.41
N ARG A 82 -5.05 3.18 13.07
CA ARG A 82 -5.09 3.11 14.55
C ARG A 82 -4.64 1.76 15.10
N LEU A 83 -4.86 0.67 14.36
CA LEU A 83 -4.40 -0.65 14.78
C LEU A 83 -2.87 -0.76 14.68
N THR A 84 -2.24 -0.07 13.73
CA THR A 84 -0.78 -0.11 13.58
C THR A 84 -0.06 0.58 14.74
N ALA A 85 -0.65 1.60 15.35
CA ALA A 85 -0.07 2.33 16.49
C ALA A 85 0.20 1.44 17.74
N HIS A 86 -0.40 0.26 17.80
CA HIS A 86 -0.21 -0.71 18.88
C HIS A 86 0.33 -2.05 18.39
N ALA A 87 0.65 -2.15 17.09
CA ALA A 87 1.14 -3.38 16.50
C ALA A 87 2.61 -3.59 16.84
N THR A 88 2.96 -4.85 17.04
CA THR A 88 4.32 -5.31 17.31
C THR A 88 4.77 -6.24 16.18
N LEU A 89 6.03 -6.67 16.22
CA LEU A 89 6.53 -7.66 15.25
C LEU A 89 5.77 -8.99 15.34
N ASP A 90 5.21 -9.34 16.50
CA ASP A 90 4.43 -10.57 16.68
C ASP A 90 3.06 -10.49 15.98
N ASP A 91 2.58 -9.30 15.66
CA ASP A 91 1.34 -9.07 14.92
C ASP A 91 1.54 -9.17 13.40
N ILE A 92 2.79 -9.32 12.93
CA ILE A 92 3.10 -9.52 11.51
C ILE A 92 2.74 -10.95 11.13
N GLY A 93 1.60 -11.09 10.45
CA GLY A 93 1.12 -12.36 9.91
C GLY A 93 1.06 -12.38 8.39
N THR A 94 1.14 -13.58 7.80
CA THR A 94 1.02 -13.80 6.35
C THR A 94 -0.35 -14.30 5.92
N ALA A 95 -1.25 -14.59 6.85
CA ALA A 95 -2.51 -15.27 6.56
C ALA A 95 -3.56 -14.30 5.99
N SER A 96 -3.58 -14.15 4.66
CA SER A 96 -4.58 -13.35 3.92
C SER A 96 -5.33 -14.22 2.92
N TRP A 97 -5.94 -15.30 3.41
CA TRP A 97 -6.57 -16.38 2.65
C TRP A 97 -7.29 -15.94 1.36
N GLY A 98 -8.16 -14.92 1.44
CA GLY A 98 -8.87 -14.42 0.27
C GLY A 98 -7.95 -13.78 -0.78
N ALA A 99 -6.99 -12.96 -0.35
CA ALA A 99 -5.99 -12.35 -1.21
C ALA A 99 -5.01 -13.39 -1.78
N ASP A 100 -4.61 -14.37 -0.96
CA ASP A 100 -3.71 -15.45 -1.36
C ASP A 100 -4.34 -16.30 -2.48
N ILE A 101 -5.60 -16.73 -2.29
CA ILE A 101 -6.36 -17.46 -3.32
C ILE A 101 -6.56 -16.61 -4.58
N ALA A 102 -6.88 -15.32 -4.43
CA ALA A 102 -7.03 -14.42 -5.58
C ALA A 102 -5.71 -14.27 -6.35
N SER A 103 -4.57 -14.22 -5.66
CA SER A 103 -3.25 -14.17 -6.27
C SER A 103 -2.91 -15.46 -7.03
N MET A 104 -3.19 -16.63 -6.44
CA MET A 104 -3.03 -17.94 -7.12
C MET A 104 -3.90 -18.03 -8.38
N ASN A 105 -5.13 -17.55 -8.32
CA ASN A 105 -6.01 -17.48 -9.49
C ASN A 105 -5.48 -16.50 -10.55
N HIS A 106 -4.94 -15.35 -10.14
CA HIS A 106 -4.39 -14.35 -11.05
C HIS A 106 -3.15 -14.86 -11.80
N GLU A 107 -2.34 -15.74 -11.20
CA GLU A 107 -1.22 -16.40 -11.86
C GLU A 107 -1.65 -17.22 -13.08
N THR A 108 -2.79 -17.90 -13.00
CA THR A 108 -3.32 -18.78 -14.06
C THR A 108 -4.32 -18.09 -14.99
N GLN A 109 -4.60 -16.80 -14.78
CA GLN A 109 -5.57 -16.04 -15.55
C GLN A 109 -5.11 -15.83 -17.00
N HIS A 110 -5.89 -16.31 -17.97
CA HIS A 110 -5.54 -16.25 -19.40
C HIS A 110 -5.37 -14.83 -19.96
N THR A 111 -6.20 -13.88 -19.51
CA THR A 111 -6.14 -12.46 -19.93
C THR A 111 -5.80 -11.59 -18.73
N ARG A 112 -4.60 -11.00 -18.71
CA ARG A 112 -4.10 -10.17 -17.62
C ARG A 112 -3.83 -8.74 -18.08
N LEU A 113 -4.55 -7.79 -17.48
CA LEU A 113 -4.37 -6.34 -17.71
C LEU A 113 -3.34 -5.72 -16.75
N PHE A 114 -3.15 -6.33 -15.58
CA PHE A 114 -2.19 -5.88 -14.57
C PHE A 114 -1.14 -6.95 -14.32
N ARG A 115 0.06 -6.49 -13.97
CA ARG A 115 1.16 -7.34 -13.53
C ARG A 115 1.07 -7.38 -12.00
N SER A 116 1.03 -8.58 -11.43
CA SER A 116 1.29 -8.82 -10.00
C SER A 116 2.76 -8.55 -9.72
#